data_AF-A0A9P4WL68-F1
#
_entry.id   AF-A0A9P4WL68-F1
#
_cell.length_a   1.000
_cell.length_b   1.000
_cell.length_c   1.000
_cell.angle_alpha   90.00
_cell.angle_beta   90.00
_cell.angle_gamma   90.00
#
_symmetry.space_group_name_H-M   'P 1'
#
loop_
_entity.id
_entity.type
_entity.pdbx_description
1 polymer ?
#
loop_
_entity_poly.entity_id
_entity_poly.type
_entity_poly.pdbx_seq_one_letter_code
_entity_poly.pdbx_strand_id
1 'polypeptide(L)'
;MAPALLTAVDSASHIHLIVGSNPLAGARCTRSLEVGANPILIAPEDATLHYGLVKRIEEGEVKWIKRNFQEDDLTTLGRAEVDGVVDAVFVTAGGKQGQSTQISNLCRRLRIPVNVADAPNLCSFTLLSTHSDGPLQIGVTASGKGCKLSARIRREIASSLPPNLGDAVERLGTLRRRIWEEEHAAELSQDLEAEEEDSGQPATFNKLVLEESKEAARGRRMRWLSQICEYWPLRRLAAITDADIDTLFREFATSSAAKIGPTSTPTPPERKGRIILAGSGPGNPDLLTRAAYKAIQSADLILADKLVPAPILDLVPRRATVHIARKFPGNADRAQEELLEWGLAGLQQGKVVVRIKQGDPYIYGRGGEEYTFFRSHGFVPTVLPGITSALSAPLFAAIPATHRGVADQVLICTGTGRKGAPLDPPEFVASRTIVLLMSLHRLEALIESLVAKGYPTDLPVAVLERASCPDQRVIRTTIQHVCAAVEEEGSRPPGLLVVGNACRVLSDYSQRWIVEEGFHGLDDLGADGELQLSKLGDEVAKIAA
;
A
#
# COMPACT_ATOMS: atom_id res chain seq x y z
N MET A 1 24.50 -15.34 3.45
CA MET A 1 24.79 -13.97 2.97
C MET A 1 23.57 -13.14 3.29
N ALA A 2 23.71 -12.09 4.11
CA ALA A 2 22.59 -11.22 4.45
C ALA A 2 22.05 -10.52 3.18
N PRO A 3 20.75 -10.22 3.09
CA PRO A 3 20.21 -9.39 2.01
C PRO A 3 20.85 -8.00 2.03
N ALA A 4 21.09 -7.43 0.84
CA ALA A 4 21.60 -6.07 0.72
C ALA A 4 20.49 -5.05 1.02
N LEU A 5 20.86 -3.91 1.61
CA LEU A 5 19.94 -2.78 1.75
C LEU A 5 19.59 -2.22 0.36
N LEU A 6 18.30 -2.05 0.10
CA LEU A 6 17.82 -1.37 -1.11
C LEU A 6 17.65 0.11 -0.82
N THR A 7 18.37 0.95 -1.57
CA THR A 7 18.28 2.41 -1.47
C THR A 7 18.11 3.03 -2.85
N ALA A 8 17.44 4.19 -2.89
CA ALA A 8 17.45 5.09 -4.03
C ALA A 8 18.42 6.25 -3.74
N VAL A 9 19.09 6.76 -4.76
CA VAL A 9 20.04 7.87 -4.66
C VAL A 9 19.62 8.95 -5.64
N ASP A 10 19.33 10.14 -5.14
CA ASP A 10 19.24 11.32 -6.00
C ASP A 10 20.64 11.60 -6.57
N SER A 11 20.75 11.54 -7.90
CA SER A 11 22.02 11.68 -8.61
C SER A 11 22.06 12.96 -9.45
N ALA A 12 21.15 13.90 -9.20
CA ALA A 12 21.15 15.18 -9.88
C ALA A 12 22.51 15.87 -9.74
N SER A 13 23.09 16.23 -10.88
CA SER A 13 24.42 16.84 -11.02
C SER A 13 25.62 15.97 -10.64
N HIS A 14 25.44 14.77 -10.06
CA HIS A 14 26.55 13.90 -9.64
C HIS A 14 27.53 13.63 -10.78
N ILE A 15 28.82 13.56 -10.46
CA ILE A 15 29.83 13.08 -11.41
C ILE A 15 29.92 11.57 -11.31
N HIS A 16 29.48 10.90 -12.37
CA HIS A 16 29.68 9.46 -12.53
C HIS A 16 30.91 9.21 -13.40
N LEU A 17 31.92 8.53 -12.87
CA LEU A 17 33.13 8.17 -13.62
C LEU A 17 32.97 6.78 -14.24
N ILE A 18 33.00 6.69 -15.56
CA ILE A 18 32.87 5.43 -16.31
C ILE A 18 34.22 5.07 -16.91
N VAL A 19 34.78 3.93 -16.50
CA VAL A 19 36.07 3.42 -16.99
C VAL A 19 35.82 2.26 -17.96
N GLY A 20 36.16 2.46 -19.23
CA GLY A 20 36.00 1.47 -20.31
C GLY A 20 35.17 1.99 -21.48
N SER A 21 35.28 1.34 -22.64
CA SER A 21 34.70 1.80 -23.93
C SER A 21 33.61 0.88 -24.52
N ASN A 22 33.28 -0.21 -23.83
CA ASN A 22 32.41 -1.26 -24.36
C ASN A 22 30.91 -0.85 -24.37
N PRO A 23 30.00 -1.67 -24.94
CA PRO A 23 28.57 -1.34 -24.95
C PRO A 23 27.97 -1.13 -23.55
N LEU A 24 28.53 -1.79 -22.52
CA LEU A 24 28.12 -1.60 -21.13
C LEU A 24 28.47 -0.19 -20.64
N ALA A 25 29.63 0.37 -21.03
CA ALA A 25 29.95 1.78 -20.77
C ALA A 25 28.89 2.72 -21.35
N GLY A 26 28.47 2.48 -22.59
CA GLY A 26 27.37 3.23 -23.23
C GLY A 26 26.06 3.15 -22.44
N ALA A 27 25.70 1.97 -21.94
CA ALA A 27 24.52 1.79 -21.09
C ALA A 27 24.65 2.52 -19.74
N ARG A 28 25.84 2.55 -19.13
CA ARG A 28 26.10 3.29 -17.88
C ARG A 28 26.04 4.81 -18.06
N CYS A 29 26.60 5.34 -19.15
CA CYS A 29 26.48 6.76 -19.49
C CYS A 29 25.03 7.14 -19.73
N THR A 30 24.30 6.34 -20.51
CA THR A 30 22.86 6.54 -20.78
C THR A 30 22.06 6.62 -19.49
N ARG A 31 22.24 5.64 -18.60
CA ARG A 31 21.52 5.60 -17.33
C ARG A 31 21.90 6.75 -16.39
N SER A 32 23.17 7.19 -16.43
CA SER A 32 23.62 8.34 -15.64
C SER A 32 22.92 9.63 -16.09
N LEU A 33 22.82 9.84 -17.40
CA LEU A 33 22.12 11.00 -17.95
C LEU A 33 20.61 10.98 -17.66
N GLU A 34 19.96 9.81 -17.74
CA GLU A 34 18.54 9.65 -17.38
C GLU A 34 18.22 10.06 -15.93
N VAL A 35 19.18 9.93 -15.01
CA VAL A 35 19.02 10.30 -13.59
C VAL A 35 19.59 11.69 -13.25
N GLY A 36 19.97 12.48 -14.27
CA GLY A 36 20.49 13.83 -14.09
C GLY A 36 21.96 13.91 -13.68
N ALA A 37 22.71 12.80 -13.70
CA ALA A 37 24.14 12.78 -13.44
C ALA A 37 24.94 13.16 -14.69
N ASN A 38 26.16 13.66 -14.47
CA ASN A 38 27.12 14.06 -15.50
C ASN A 38 28.18 12.96 -15.69
N PRO A 39 28.05 12.09 -16.70
CA PRO A 39 29.01 11.03 -16.94
C PRO A 39 30.33 11.57 -17.51
N ILE A 40 31.44 11.14 -16.91
CA ILE A 40 32.79 11.31 -17.45
C ILE A 40 33.31 9.93 -17.85
N LEU A 41 33.61 9.78 -19.14
CA LEU A 41 34.15 8.57 -19.72
C LEU A 41 35.69 8.63 -19.74
N ILE A 42 36.34 7.62 -19.18
CA ILE A 42 37.78 7.39 -19.33
C ILE A 42 37.99 6.15 -20.20
N ALA A 43 38.55 6.39 -21.38
CA ALA A 43 38.99 5.35 -22.31
C ALA A 43 40.13 5.91 -23.17
N PRO A 44 41.13 5.09 -23.54
CA PRO A 44 42.25 5.56 -24.37
C PRO A 44 41.78 6.00 -25.77
N GLU A 45 42.55 6.88 -26.42
CA GLU A 45 42.15 7.51 -27.68
C GLU A 45 41.92 6.53 -28.84
N ASP A 46 42.63 5.42 -28.83
CA ASP A 46 42.53 4.32 -29.80
C ASP A 46 41.36 3.35 -29.49
N ALA A 47 40.62 3.57 -28.41
CA ALA A 47 39.52 2.69 -28.03
C ALA A 47 38.35 2.80 -29.02
N THR A 48 37.89 1.65 -29.50
CA THR A 48 36.65 1.57 -30.28
C THR A 48 35.45 1.85 -29.38
N LEU A 49 34.82 3.02 -29.57
CA LEU A 49 33.63 3.41 -28.82
C LEU A 49 32.36 2.86 -29.48
N HIS A 50 31.39 2.47 -28.66
CA HIS A 50 30.06 2.10 -29.13
C HIS A 50 29.34 3.31 -29.74
N TYR A 51 28.60 3.14 -30.85
CA TYR A 51 27.97 4.25 -31.59
C TYR A 51 27.09 5.17 -30.72
N GLY A 52 26.33 4.59 -29.78
CA GLY A 52 25.47 5.36 -28.87
C GLY A 52 26.24 6.23 -27.87
N LEU A 53 27.51 5.91 -27.62
CA LEU A 53 28.42 6.70 -26.79
C LEU A 53 29.02 7.85 -27.63
N VAL A 54 29.43 7.57 -28.87
CA VAL A 54 29.97 8.56 -29.82
C VAL A 54 28.98 9.70 -30.02
N LYS A 55 27.72 9.37 -30.32
CA LYS A 55 26.65 10.35 -30.50
C LYS A 55 26.52 11.31 -29.32
N ARG A 56 26.50 10.78 -28.09
CA ARG A 56 26.36 11.60 -26.87
C ARG A 56 27.60 12.44 -26.55
N ILE A 57 28.79 11.98 -26.95
CA ILE A 57 30.02 12.77 -26.84
C ILE A 57 29.97 13.93 -27.83
N GLU A 58 29.51 13.71 -29.06
CA GLU A 58 29.34 14.75 -30.08
C GLU A 58 28.26 15.77 -29.68
N GLU A 59 27.18 15.32 -29.04
CA GLU A 59 26.12 16.17 -28.47
C GLU A 59 26.57 16.91 -27.19
N GLY A 60 27.77 16.62 -26.66
CA GLY A 60 28.33 17.26 -25.47
C GLY A 60 27.76 16.77 -24.14
N GLU A 61 26.93 15.72 -24.14
CA GLU A 61 26.32 15.14 -22.94
C GLU A 61 27.32 14.30 -22.11
N VAL A 62 28.33 13.71 -22.77
CA VAL A 62 29.34 12.86 -22.12
C VAL A 62 30.73 13.45 -22.34
N LYS A 63 31.45 13.73 -21.25
CA LYS A 63 32.84 14.18 -21.33
C LYS A 63 33.77 12.99 -21.50
N TRP A 64 34.45 12.90 -22.64
CA TRP A 64 35.46 11.85 -22.87
C TRP A 64 36.87 12.34 -22.58
N ILE A 65 37.52 11.69 -21.61
CA ILE A 65 38.94 11.83 -21.30
C ILE A 65 39.70 10.72 -22.02
N LYS A 66 40.42 11.12 -23.07
CA LYS A 66 41.11 10.22 -24.01
C LYS A 66 42.43 9.66 -23.48
N ARG A 67 42.42 9.01 -22.30
CA ARG A 67 43.59 8.36 -21.72
C ARG A 67 43.19 7.21 -20.81
N ASN A 68 44.18 6.51 -20.27
CA ASN A 68 43.97 5.53 -19.21
C ASN A 68 43.64 6.23 -17.87
N PHE A 69 42.94 5.48 -17.01
CA PHE A 69 42.62 5.89 -15.63
C PHE A 69 43.88 6.18 -14.82
N GLN A 70 43.83 7.25 -14.04
CA GLN A 70 44.84 7.69 -13.07
C GLN A 70 44.18 7.84 -11.69
N GLU A 71 44.92 7.63 -10.60
CA GLU A 71 44.32 7.64 -9.25
C GLU A 71 43.70 9.01 -8.88
N ASP A 72 44.33 10.10 -9.31
CA ASP A 72 43.88 11.47 -9.08
C ASP A 72 42.54 11.78 -9.77
N ASP A 73 42.11 10.96 -10.74
CA ASP A 73 40.80 11.11 -11.39
C ASP A 73 39.65 11.03 -10.39
N LEU A 74 39.84 10.24 -9.32
CA LEU A 74 38.84 10.07 -8.27
C LEU A 74 38.62 11.32 -7.42
N THR A 75 39.59 12.23 -7.37
CA THR A 75 39.62 13.41 -6.49
C THR A 75 39.77 14.74 -7.24
N THR A 76 39.89 14.72 -8.56
CA THR A 76 40.04 15.94 -9.39
C THR A 76 38.90 16.17 -10.37
N LEU A 77 38.12 15.13 -10.70
CA LEU A 77 37.07 15.20 -11.71
C LEU A 77 35.66 15.37 -11.14
N GLY A 78 35.50 15.27 -9.83
CA GLY A 78 34.24 15.47 -9.12
C GLY A 78 33.81 16.93 -9.06
N ARG A 79 32.72 17.18 -8.33
CA ARG A 79 32.16 18.53 -8.18
C ARG A 79 32.95 19.34 -7.15
N ALA A 80 32.94 20.65 -7.32
CA ALA A 80 33.56 21.56 -6.36
C ALA A 80 32.94 21.45 -4.95
N GLU A 81 31.64 21.15 -4.86
CA GLU A 81 30.90 20.97 -3.59
C GLU A 81 31.41 19.81 -2.73
N VAL A 82 32.10 18.84 -3.35
CA VAL A 82 32.64 17.64 -2.69
C VAL A 82 34.16 17.55 -2.87
N ASP A 83 34.83 18.71 -2.94
CA ASP A 83 36.29 18.83 -3.05
C ASP A 83 36.89 18.06 -4.23
N GLY A 84 36.17 17.99 -5.36
CA GLY A 84 36.63 17.30 -6.57
C GLY A 84 36.53 15.78 -6.51
N VAL A 85 35.94 15.21 -5.46
CA VAL A 85 35.72 13.75 -5.35
C VAL A 85 34.56 13.31 -6.23
N VAL A 86 34.76 12.26 -7.03
CA VAL A 86 33.68 11.72 -7.89
C VAL A 86 32.63 10.99 -7.06
N ASP A 87 31.35 11.12 -7.44
CA ASP A 87 30.22 10.61 -6.67
C ASP A 87 30.01 9.09 -6.84
N ALA A 88 30.36 8.53 -8.01
CA ALA A 88 30.30 7.08 -8.26
C ALA A 88 31.26 6.63 -9.37
N VAL A 89 31.73 5.39 -9.30
CA VAL A 89 32.63 4.80 -10.31
C VAL A 89 32.05 3.52 -10.90
N PHE A 90 32.03 3.44 -12.23
CA PHE A 90 31.59 2.27 -13.00
C PHE A 90 32.76 1.73 -13.83
N VAL A 91 33.27 0.56 -13.46
CA VAL A 91 34.33 -0.13 -14.20
C VAL A 91 33.67 -1.16 -15.12
N THR A 92 33.72 -0.91 -16.42
CA THR A 92 33.04 -1.72 -17.43
C THR A 92 33.97 -2.63 -18.23
N ALA A 93 35.28 -2.34 -18.23
CA ALA A 93 36.27 -3.17 -18.89
C ALA A 93 36.50 -4.50 -18.13
N GLY A 94 35.89 -5.58 -18.61
CA GLY A 94 36.24 -6.94 -18.20
C GLY A 94 37.53 -7.38 -18.90
N GLY A 95 38.64 -7.52 -18.17
CA GLY A 95 39.87 -8.06 -18.77
C GLY A 95 41.21 -7.81 -18.06
N LYS A 96 41.30 -6.92 -17.08
CA LYS A 96 42.53 -6.76 -16.26
C LYS A 96 42.16 -6.74 -14.78
N GLN A 97 42.00 -7.93 -14.18
CA GLN A 97 41.65 -8.08 -12.75
C GLN A 97 42.50 -7.17 -11.83
N GLY A 98 43.78 -6.96 -12.15
CA GLY A 98 44.66 -6.04 -11.41
C GLY A 98 44.17 -4.59 -11.36
N GLN A 99 43.81 -4.01 -12.50
CA GLN A 99 43.36 -2.61 -12.56
C GLN A 99 41.99 -2.43 -11.91
N SER A 100 41.04 -3.34 -12.16
CA SER A 100 39.71 -3.27 -11.53
C SER A 100 39.78 -3.44 -10.01
N THR A 101 40.67 -4.29 -9.52
CA THR A 101 40.92 -4.46 -8.08
C THR A 101 41.55 -3.22 -7.47
N GLN A 102 42.53 -2.62 -8.14
CA GLN A 102 43.15 -1.36 -7.70
C GLN A 102 42.10 -0.24 -7.62
N ILE A 103 41.31 -0.02 -8.66
CA ILE A 103 40.24 0.99 -8.68
C ILE A 103 39.25 0.73 -7.54
N SER A 104 38.79 -0.50 -7.37
CA SER A 104 37.85 -0.88 -6.30
C SER A 104 38.41 -0.59 -4.90
N ASN A 105 39.68 -0.91 -4.64
CA ASN A 105 40.34 -0.65 -3.36
C ASN A 105 40.50 0.85 -3.09
N LEU A 106 40.89 1.63 -4.11
CA LEU A 106 40.98 3.09 -4.01
C LEU A 106 39.61 3.72 -3.70
N CYS A 107 38.57 3.30 -4.41
CA CYS A 107 37.20 3.78 -4.18
C CYS A 107 36.74 3.46 -2.76
N ARG A 108 36.96 2.24 -2.25
CA ARG A 108 36.61 1.87 -0.87
C ARG A 108 37.36 2.71 0.17
N ARG A 109 38.65 3.00 -0.06
CA ARG A 109 39.45 3.86 0.83
C ARG A 109 38.89 5.28 0.88
N LEU A 110 38.43 5.81 -0.25
CA LEU A 110 37.84 7.14 -0.38
C LEU A 110 36.33 7.17 -0.11
N ARG A 111 35.71 6.04 0.25
CA ARG A 111 34.25 5.87 0.43
C ARG A 111 33.42 6.21 -0.82
N ILE A 112 34.00 6.05 -1.99
CA ILE A 112 33.34 6.24 -3.28
C ILE A 112 32.60 4.94 -3.64
N PRO A 113 31.29 4.99 -3.94
CA PRO A 113 30.54 3.87 -4.49
C PRO A 113 31.16 3.35 -5.80
N VAL A 114 31.43 2.05 -5.88
CA VAL A 114 32.03 1.41 -7.06
C VAL A 114 31.23 0.20 -7.53
N ASN A 115 30.99 0.14 -8.83
CA ASN A 115 30.39 -1.01 -9.51
C ASN A 115 31.38 -1.53 -10.56
N VAL A 116 31.74 -2.81 -10.46
CA VAL A 116 32.65 -3.48 -11.39
C VAL A 116 31.87 -4.57 -12.13
N ALA A 117 31.87 -4.49 -13.47
CA ALA A 117 31.24 -5.48 -14.32
C ALA A 117 31.84 -6.88 -14.09
N ASP A 118 30.97 -7.89 -14.02
CA ASP A 118 31.33 -9.32 -13.87
C ASP A 118 32.18 -9.67 -12.62
N ALA A 119 32.31 -8.75 -11.65
CA ALA A 119 33.05 -8.97 -10.41
C ALA A 119 32.28 -8.46 -9.18
N PRO A 120 31.20 -9.15 -8.74
CA PRO A 120 30.38 -8.71 -7.61
C PRO A 120 31.14 -8.51 -6.29
N ASN A 121 32.22 -9.25 -6.06
CA ASN A 121 33.10 -9.12 -4.90
C ASN A 121 33.91 -7.81 -4.89
N LEU A 122 34.07 -7.14 -6.04
CA LEU A 122 34.73 -5.85 -6.18
C LEU A 122 33.75 -4.67 -6.11
N CYS A 123 32.45 -4.93 -6.10
CA CYS A 123 31.43 -3.89 -5.96
C CYS A 123 31.27 -3.44 -4.50
N SER A 124 30.87 -2.19 -4.30
CA SER A 124 30.24 -1.74 -3.05
C SER A 124 28.73 -1.58 -3.19
N PHE A 125 28.21 -1.51 -4.42
CA PHE A 125 26.77 -1.51 -4.71
C PHE A 125 26.46 -2.32 -5.99
N THR A 126 25.21 -2.79 -6.08
CA THR A 126 24.71 -3.53 -7.24
C THR A 126 23.57 -2.77 -7.89
N LEU A 127 23.58 -2.73 -9.23
CA LEU A 127 22.50 -2.13 -9.99
C LEU A 127 21.31 -3.09 -10.08
N LEU A 128 20.12 -2.57 -9.83
CA LEU A 128 18.87 -3.33 -9.82
C LEU A 128 18.33 -3.50 -11.24
N SER A 129 17.43 -4.47 -11.42
CA SER A 129 16.56 -4.48 -12.59
C SER A 129 15.48 -3.43 -12.38
N THR A 130 15.57 -2.29 -13.07
CA THR A 130 14.68 -1.15 -12.85
C THR A 130 13.63 -1.00 -13.94
N HIS A 131 12.43 -0.59 -13.53
CA HIS A 131 11.38 -0.02 -14.36
C HIS A 131 11.15 1.42 -13.90
N SER A 132 10.97 2.32 -14.85
CA SER A 132 10.77 3.75 -14.60
C SER A 132 9.62 4.23 -15.48
N ASP A 133 8.66 4.93 -14.89
CA ASP A 133 7.52 5.59 -15.54
C ASP A 133 7.35 6.96 -14.88
N GLY A 134 7.88 8.01 -15.51
CA GLY A 134 8.00 9.34 -14.88
C GLY A 134 8.70 9.26 -13.50
N PRO A 135 8.09 9.82 -12.42
CA PRO A 135 8.63 9.75 -11.06
C PRO A 135 8.47 8.36 -10.40
N LEU A 136 7.67 7.44 -10.96
CA LEU A 136 7.52 6.09 -10.43
C LEU A 136 8.73 5.24 -10.83
N GLN A 137 9.40 4.67 -9.83
CA GLN A 137 10.52 3.75 -10.04
C GLN A 137 10.34 2.47 -9.25
N ILE A 138 10.64 1.34 -9.88
CA ILE A 138 10.60 0.00 -9.27
C ILE A 138 11.93 -0.68 -9.52
N GLY A 139 12.58 -1.15 -8.46
CA GLY A 139 13.83 -1.90 -8.52
C GLY A 139 13.65 -3.33 -8.02
N VAL A 140 14.11 -4.31 -8.80
CA VAL A 140 14.09 -5.74 -8.43
C VAL A 140 15.51 -6.29 -8.34
N THR A 141 15.81 -6.98 -7.23
CA THR A 141 17.07 -7.72 -7.04
C THR A 141 16.81 -9.15 -6.58
N ALA A 142 17.71 -10.05 -6.96
CA ALA A 142 17.82 -11.40 -6.45
C ALA A 142 19.16 -11.58 -5.69
N SER A 143 19.69 -10.49 -5.13
CA SER A 143 20.98 -10.45 -4.41
C SER A 143 22.13 -11.09 -5.19
N GLY A 144 22.19 -10.82 -6.50
CA GLY A 144 23.20 -11.37 -7.41
C GLY A 144 23.00 -12.84 -7.82
N LYS A 145 21.96 -13.53 -7.35
CA LYS A 145 21.74 -14.97 -7.59
C LYS A 145 20.92 -15.30 -8.85
N GLY A 146 20.34 -14.31 -9.53
CA GLY A 146 19.42 -14.57 -10.63
C GLY A 146 19.07 -13.35 -11.48
N CYS A 147 20.04 -12.80 -12.23
CA CYS A 147 19.84 -11.59 -13.04
C CYS A 147 18.67 -11.71 -14.04
N LYS A 148 18.53 -12.87 -14.71
CA LYS A 148 17.42 -13.11 -15.65
C LYS A 148 16.07 -13.20 -14.94
N LEU A 149 16.03 -13.74 -13.73
CA LEU A 149 14.80 -13.84 -12.92
C LEU A 149 14.36 -12.46 -12.44
N SER A 150 15.28 -11.63 -11.95
CA SER A 150 14.99 -10.23 -11.59
C SER A 150 14.37 -9.46 -12.76
N ALA A 151 14.91 -9.65 -13.98
CA ALA A 151 14.38 -9.02 -15.18
C ALA A 151 13.00 -9.55 -15.60
N ARG A 152 12.67 -10.82 -15.31
CA ARG A 152 11.33 -11.38 -15.53
C ARG A 152 10.33 -10.83 -14.50
N ILE A 153 10.65 -10.88 -13.22
CA ILE A 153 9.82 -10.34 -12.13
C ILE A 153 9.51 -8.87 -12.38
N ARG A 154 10.53 -8.07 -12.74
CA ARG A 154 10.34 -6.66 -13.10
C ARG A 154 9.32 -6.49 -14.23
N ARG A 155 9.39 -7.32 -15.30
CA ARG A 155 8.46 -7.24 -16.43
C ARG A 155 7.03 -7.55 -16.00
N GLU A 156 6.85 -8.57 -15.16
CA GLU A 156 5.53 -8.96 -14.64
C GLU A 156 4.90 -7.83 -13.80
N ILE A 157 5.70 -7.26 -12.89
CA ILE A 157 5.28 -6.10 -12.08
C ILE A 157 4.92 -4.94 -12.99
N ALA A 158 5.79 -4.57 -13.93
CA ALA A 158 5.53 -3.46 -14.84
C ALA A 158 4.27 -3.68 -15.70
N SER A 159 3.99 -4.90 -16.17
CA SER A 159 2.78 -5.20 -16.96
C SER A 159 1.50 -5.19 -16.12
N SER A 160 1.58 -5.42 -14.82
CA SER A 160 0.43 -5.35 -13.92
C SER A 160 -0.01 -3.92 -13.61
N LEU A 161 0.88 -2.94 -13.78
CA LEU A 161 0.60 -1.54 -13.49
C LEU A 161 -0.28 -0.92 -14.59
N PRO A 162 -1.21 -0.02 -14.23
CA PRO A 162 -1.94 0.76 -15.22
C PRO A 162 -0.99 1.63 -16.06
N PRO A 163 -1.32 1.88 -17.35
CA PRO A 163 -0.59 2.86 -18.14
C PRO A 163 -0.73 4.26 -17.54
N ASN A 164 0.29 5.11 -17.71
CA ASN A 164 0.34 6.50 -17.25
C ASN A 164 0.24 6.67 -15.73
N LEU A 165 0.65 5.66 -14.96
CA LEU A 165 0.67 5.76 -13.50
C LEU A 165 1.72 6.78 -13.04
N GLY A 166 2.85 6.88 -13.76
CA GLY A 166 3.87 7.92 -13.55
C GLY A 166 3.29 9.34 -13.55
N ASP A 167 2.47 9.67 -14.55
CA ASP A 167 1.81 10.98 -14.65
C ASP A 167 0.86 11.24 -13.47
N ALA A 168 0.19 10.21 -12.97
CA ALA A 168 -0.65 10.34 -11.78
C ALA A 168 0.19 10.59 -10.52
N VAL A 169 1.33 9.92 -10.36
CA VAL A 169 2.25 10.18 -9.25
C VAL A 169 2.76 11.62 -9.27
N GLU A 170 3.15 12.13 -10.45
CA GLU A 170 3.60 13.52 -10.61
C GLU A 170 2.50 14.53 -10.27
N ARG A 171 1.27 14.30 -10.76
CA ARG A 171 0.13 15.17 -10.49
C ARG A 171 -0.24 15.20 -9.02
N LEU A 172 -0.32 14.04 -8.37
CA LEU A 172 -0.61 13.95 -6.93
C LEU A 172 0.51 14.58 -6.09
N GLY A 173 1.78 14.44 -6.50
CA GLY A 173 2.91 15.10 -5.88
C GLY A 173 2.90 16.62 -6.03
N THR A 174 2.52 17.11 -7.21
CA THR A 174 2.36 18.55 -7.49
C THR A 174 1.20 19.14 -6.70
N LEU A 175 0.07 18.44 -6.63
CA LEU A 175 -1.06 18.82 -5.80
C LEU A 175 -0.68 18.88 -4.31
N ARG A 176 0.09 17.89 -3.83
CA ARG A 176 0.61 17.88 -2.45
C ARG A 176 1.46 19.13 -2.18
N ARG A 177 2.37 19.48 -3.09
CA ARG A 177 3.20 20.69 -2.99
C ARG A 177 2.35 21.95 -2.98
N ARG A 178 1.40 22.07 -3.91
CA ARG A 178 0.49 23.22 -3.98
C ARG A 178 -0.32 23.40 -2.70
N ILE A 179 -0.87 22.31 -2.15
CA ILE A 179 -1.58 22.36 -0.85
C ILE A 179 -0.65 22.87 0.24
N TRP A 180 0.59 22.37 0.28
CA TRP A 180 1.58 22.79 1.26
C TRP A 180 1.97 24.27 1.10
N GLU A 181 2.21 24.74 -0.13
CA GLU A 181 2.56 26.13 -0.45
C GLU A 181 1.42 27.10 -0.13
N GLU A 182 0.17 26.77 -0.51
CA GLU A 182 -1.02 27.55 -0.16
C GLU A 182 -1.24 27.62 1.36
N GLU A 183 -0.90 26.54 2.08
CA GLU A 183 -0.96 26.48 3.55
C GLU A 183 0.12 27.35 4.20
N HIS A 184 1.35 27.32 3.69
CA HIS A 184 2.47 28.09 4.25
C HIS A 184 2.44 29.58 3.90
N ALA A 185 1.94 29.94 2.71
CA ALA A 185 1.73 31.34 2.33
C ALA A 185 0.66 32.01 3.20
N ALA A 186 -0.36 31.24 3.63
CA ALA A 186 -1.39 31.74 4.54
C ALA A 186 -0.85 32.00 5.97
N GLU A 187 0.14 31.22 6.43
CA GLU A 187 0.83 31.47 7.72
C GLU A 187 1.64 32.77 7.67
N LEU A 188 2.45 32.97 6.62
CA LEU A 188 3.24 34.21 6.48
C LEU A 188 2.38 35.48 6.39
N SER A 189 1.19 35.41 5.77
CA SER A 189 0.28 36.56 5.73
C SER A 189 -0.36 36.89 7.08
N GLN A 190 -0.54 35.90 7.97
CA GLN A 190 -1.11 36.14 9.30
C GLN A 190 -0.08 36.77 10.25
N ASP A 191 1.19 36.43 10.11
CA ASP A 191 2.27 37.04 10.91
C ASP A 191 2.50 38.51 10.53
N LEU A 192 2.33 38.87 9.24
CA LEU A 192 2.42 40.26 8.76
C LEU A 192 1.22 41.12 9.18
N GLU A 193 -0.01 40.57 9.19
CA GLU A 193 -1.20 41.27 9.70
C GLU A 193 -1.14 41.49 11.22
N ALA A 194 -0.49 40.59 11.97
CA ALA A 194 -0.29 40.73 13.41
C ALA A 194 0.75 41.82 13.79
N GLU A 195 1.69 42.14 12.90
CA GLU A 195 2.66 43.22 13.10
C GLU A 195 2.12 44.62 12.72
N GLU A 196 1.11 44.71 11.83
CA GLU A 196 0.52 45.99 11.42
C GLU A 196 -0.66 46.48 12.31
N GLU A 197 -1.23 45.62 13.17
CA GLU A 197 -2.40 45.95 14.02
C GLU A 197 -2.09 46.48 15.45
N ASP A 198 -0.94 47.16 15.69
CA ASP A 198 -0.75 47.98 16.92
C ASP A 198 -1.29 49.42 16.76
N SER A 199 -2.53 49.58 16.27
CA SER A 199 -3.28 50.82 16.51
C SER A 199 -4.80 50.68 16.29
N GLY A 200 -5.52 50.45 17.39
CA GLY A 200 -6.91 50.89 17.54
C GLY A 200 -8.00 49.85 17.28
N GLN A 201 -8.59 49.35 18.37
CA GLN A 201 -9.86 48.61 18.34
C GLN A 201 -11.01 49.44 17.72
N PRO A 202 -11.86 48.78 16.92
CA PRO A 202 -13.29 48.91 17.15
C PRO A 202 -13.99 47.55 17.29
N ALA A 203 -14.86 47.49 18.29
CA ALA A 203 -15.66 46.32 18.65
C ALA A 203 -16.68 45.95 17.57
N THR A 204 -16.50 44.77 16.96
CA THR A 204 -17.61 43.99 16.37
C THR A 204 -17.66 42.61 17.03
N PHE A 205 -18.24 42.60 18.22
CA PHE A 205 -18.46 41.41 19.03
C PHE A 205 -19.70 40.64 18.52
N ASN A 206 -19.47 39.59 17.73
CA ASN A 206 -20.20 38.31 17.69
C ASN A 206 -20.01 37.59 16.34
N LYS A 207 -18.79 37.16 16.07
CA LYS A 207 -18.56 35.95 15.28
C LYS A 207 -17.45 35.18 15.96
N LEU A 208 -17.83 34.14 16.71
CA LEU A 208 -16.90 33.13 17.23
C LEU A 208 -16.24 32.45 16.02
N VAL A 209 -15.12 33.01 15.56
CA VAL A 209 -14.16 32.30 14.73
C VAL A 209 -13.30 31.52 15.71
N LEU A 210 -13.67 30.27 15.95
CA LEU A 210 -12.83 29.34 16.71
C LEU A 210 -11.54 29.11 15.90
N GLU A 211 -10.38 29.39 16.50
CA GLU A 211 -9.04 29.04 15.97
C GLU A 211 -8.97 27.57 15.52
N GLU A 212 -9.70 26.69 16.22
CA GLU A 212 -9.87 25.28 15.88
C GLU A 212 -10.49 25.02 14.49
N SER A 213 -11.24 25.96 13.89
CA SER A 213 -11.98 25.68 12.64
C SER A 213 -11.13 25.82 11.36
N LYS A 214 -10.07 26.65 11.38
CA LYS A 214 -9.14 26.83 10.26
C LYS A 214 -8.04 25.78 10.31
N GLU A 215 -7.43 25.49 11.47
CA GLU A 215 -6.47 24.38 11.61
C GLU A 215 -7.08 23.01 11.36
N ALA A 216 -8.30 22.78 11.85
CA ALA A 216 -9.04 21.58 11.49
C ALA A 216 -9.40 21.53 10.00
N ALA A 217 -9.40 22.66 9.27
CA ALA A 217 -9.54 22.71 7.81
C ALA A 217 -8.23 22.47 7.06
N ARG A 218 -7.12 23.04 7.55
CA ARG A 218 -5.74 22.88 7.06
C ARG A 218 -5.39 21.39 6.98
N GLY A 219 -5.54 20.65 8.07
CA GLY A 219 -5.28 19.21 8.07
C GLY A 219 -6.23 18.35 7.23
N ARG A 220 -7.41 18.85 6.80
CA ARG A 220 -8.39 18.03 6.05
C ARG A 220 -7.95 17.77 4.61
N ARG A 221 -7.29 18.73 3.96
CA ARG A 221 -6.87 18.64 2.55
C ARG A 221 -5.73 17.65 2.36
N MET A 222 -4.68 17.77 3.17
CA MET A 222 -3.57 16.82 3.19
C MET A 222 -4.02 15.40 3.57
N ARG A 223 -4.93 15.27 4.55
CA ARG A 223 -5.53 13.97 4.92
C ARG A 223 -6.37 13.38 3.80
N TRP A 224 -7.14 14.20 3.08
CA TRP A 224 -7.95 13.74 1.94
C TRP A 224 -7.08 13.25 0.78
N LEU A 225 -6.01 13.98 0.44
CA LEU A 225 -5.06 13.56 -0.58
C LEU A 225 -4.39 12.23 -0.20
N SER A 226 -3.94 12.09 1.05
CA SER A 226 -3.40 10.83 1.58
C SER A 226 -4.39 9.67 1.44
N GLN A 227 -5.68 9.90 1.74
CA GLN A 227 -6.74 8.90 1.59
C GLN A 227 -6.97 8.49 0.13
N ILE A 228 -6.91 9.42 -0.82
CA ILE A 228 -7.04 9.07 -2.24
C ILE A 228 -5.87 8.18 -2.67
N CYS A 229 -4.64 8.57 -2.33
CA CYS A 229 -3.45 7.79 -2.67
C CYS A 229 -3.47 6.39 -2.04
N GLU A 230 -3.99 6.25 -0.82
CA GLU A 230 -4.02 4.99 -0.08
C GLU A 230 -5.15 4.05 -0.54
N TYR A 231 -6.33 4.59 -0.85
CA TYR A 231 -7.54 3.77 -0.99
C TYR A 231 -8.11 3.71 -2.41
N TRP A 232 -7.72 4.59 -3.33
CA TRP A 232 -8.21 4.48 -4.71
C TRP A 232 -7.44 3.41 -5.49
N PRO A 233 -8.13 2.65 -6.37
CA PRO A 233 -7.48 1.73 -7.27
C PRO A 233 -6.46 2.46 -8.15
N LEU A 234 -5.29 1.85 -8.38
CA LEU A 234 -4.23 2.44 -9.20
C LEU A 234 -4.73 2.85 -10.59
N ARG A 235 -5.63 2.07 -11.21
CA ARG A 235 -6.23 2.40 -12.52
C ARG A 235 -7.03 3.70 -12.49
N ARG A 236 -7.71 3.97 -11.36
CA ARG A 236 -8.49 5.18 -11.16
C ARG A 236 -7.58 6.39 -10.92
N LEU A 237 -6.50 6.21 -10.16
CA LEU A 237 -5.48 7.24 -9.99
C LEU A 237 -4.81 7.59 -11.33
N ALA A 238 -4.46 6.59 -12.13
CA ALA A 238 -3.90 6.80 -13.47
C ALA A 238 -4.84 7.58 -14.40
N ALA A 239 -6.15 7.32 -14.32
CA ALA A 239 -7.15 7.92 -15.19
C ALA A 239 -7.67 9.30 -14.74
N ILE A 240 -7.35 9.75 -13.53
CA ILE A 240 -7.83 11.03 -13.00
C ILE A 240 -7.24 12.18 -13.83
N THR A 241 -8.00 13.25 -14.07
CA THR A 241 -7.49 14.48 -14.69
C THR A 241 -7.36 15.62 -13.68
N ASP A 242 -6.63 16.68 -14.02
CA ASP A 242 -6.51 17.85 -13.15
C ASP A 242 -7.88 18.51 -12.90
N ALA A 243 -8.75 18.51 -13.92
CA ALA A 243 -10.12 19.02 -13.79
C ALA A 243 -10.99 18.16 -12.85
N ASP A 244 -10.78 16.83 -12.84
CA ASP A 244 -11.47 15.92 -11.91
C ASP A 244 -11.00 16.18 -10.48
N ILE A 245 -9.69 16.38 -10.28
CA ILE A 245 -9.11 16.74 -8.98
C ILE A 245 -9.73 18.04 -8.45
N ASP A 246 -9.76 19.09 -9.27
CA ASP A 246 -10.33 20.39 -8.89
C ASP A 246 -11.83 20.30 -8.59
N THR A 247 -12.55 19.43 -9.28
CA THR A 247 -13.98 19.19 -9.05
C THR A 247 -14.20 18.45 -7.74
N LEU A 248 -13.47 17.37 -7.49
CA LEU A 248 -13.52 16.63 -6.24
C LEU A 248 -13.10 17.48 -5.04
N PHE A 249 -12.16 18.40 -5.25
CA PHE A 249 -11.70 19.36 -4.24
C PHE A 249 -12.79 20.40 -3.91
N ARG A 250 -13.50 20.93 -4.93
CA ARG A 250 -14.65 21.84 -4.75
C ARG A 250 -15.82 21.14 -4.06
N GLU A 251 -16.15 19.92 -4.43
CA GLU A 251 -17.19 19.11 -3.77
C GLU A 251 -16.83 18.80 -2.30
N PHE A 252 -15.56 18.53 -2.02
CA PHE A 252 -15.05 18.33 -0.66
C PHE A 252 -15.14 19.61 0.18
N ALA A 253 -14.84 20.79 -0.39
CA ALA A 253 -14.93 22.08 0.29
C ALA A 253 -16.39 22.52 0.54
N THR A 254 -17.31 22.20 -0.36
CA THR A 254 -18.72 22.61 -0.30
C THR A 254 -19.62 21.68 0.53
N SER A 255 -19.19 20.45 0.84
CA SER A 255 -19.95 19.43 1.58
C SER A 255 -20.34 19.78 3.03
N SER A 256 -20.23 21.04 3.48
CA SER A 256 -20.69 21.49 4.81
C SER A 256 -21.87 22.46 4.82
N ALA A 257 -22.46 22.84 3.68
CA ALA A 257 -23.65 23.70 3.71
C ALA A 257 -24.51 23.63 2.44
N ALA A 258 -25.57 22.82 2.44
CA ALA A 258 -26.81 23.14 1.71
C ALA A 258 -27.97 22.22 2.13
N LYS A 259 -28.97 22.82 2.78
CA LYS A 259 -30.34 22.29 2.91
C LYS A 259 -31.00 22.29 1.53
N ILE A 260 -31.70 21.23 1.15
CA ILE A 260 -32.57 21.22 -0.04
C ILE A 260 -33.99 20.87 0.42
N GLY A 261 -34.90 21.83 0.24
CA GLY A 261 -36.35 21.67 0.40
C GLY A 261 -37.01 21.06 -0.85
N PRO A 262 -38.29 20.63 -0.76
CA PRO A 262 -38.91 19.81 -1.77
C PRO A 262 -39.52 20.64 -2.90
N THR A 263 -39.38 20.19 -4.14
CA THR A 263 -40.26 20.59 -5.25
C THR A 263 -40.79 19.33 -5.93
N SER A 264 -42.11 19.23 -5.96
CA SER A 264 -42.90 18.13 -6.47
C SER A 264 -43.24 18.29 -7.95
N THR A 265 -43.11 17.24 -8.74
CA THR A 265 -44.02 16.94 -9.87
C THR A 265 -44.18 15.41 -10.01
N PRO A 266 -45.37 14.89 -10.39
CA PRO A 266 -45.72 13.48 -10.21
C PRO A 266 -45.58 12.65 -11.50
N THR A 267 -45.04 11.44 -11.41
CA THR A 267 -45.10 10.37 -12.45
C THR A 267 -44.60 9.02 -11.87
N PRO A 268 -44.81 7.90 -12.57
CA PRO A 268 -45.95 6.97 -12.66
C PRO A 268 -45.80 5.83 -11.57
N PRO A 269 -46.45 4.63 -11.61
CA PRO A 269 -46.66 3.83 -10.40
C PRO A 269 -45.32 3.38 -9.77
N GLU A 270 -45.09 3.84 -8.54
CA GLU A 270 -43.84 3.70 -7.81
C GLU A 270 -43.49 2.22 -7.61
N ARG A 271 -42.42 1.76 -8.28
CA ARG A 271 -41.70 0.59 -7.79
C ARG A 271 -41.16 0.95 -6.41
N LYS A 272 -41.67 0.32 -5.36
CA LYS A 272 -41.09 0.43 -4.02
C LYS A 272 -39.61 0.05 -4.11
N GLY A 273 -38.73 0.92 -3.61
CA GLY A 273 -37.31 0.66 -3.54
C GLY A 273 -37.01 -0.59 -2.72
N ARG A 274 -35.87 -1.22 -2.97
CA ARG A 274 -35.44 -2.44 -2.27
C ARG A 274 -34.06 -2.25 -1.67
N ILE A 275 -33.89 -2.69 -0.43
CA ILE A 275 -32.62 -2.69 0.28
C ILE A 275 -32.08 -4.11 0.42
N ILE A 276 -30.79 -4.27 0.11
CA ILE A 276 -30.04 -5.52 0.24
C ILE A 276 -28.85 -5.27 1.15
N LEU A 277 -28.73 -5.98 2.27
CA LEU A 277 -27.54 -5.99 3.11
C LEU A 277 -26.67 -7.17 2.65
N ALA A 278 -25.50 -6.89 2.07
CA ALA A 278 -24.65 -7.92 1.47
C ALA A 278 -23.28 -7.98 2.14
N GLY A 279 -22.86 -9.18 2.55
CA GLY A 279 -21.49 -9.43 3.01
C GLY A 279 -20.53 -9.51 1.82
N SER A 280 -19.42 -8.76 1.88
CA SER A 280 -18.39 -8.77 0.83
C SER A 280 -17.39 -9.92 0.95
N GLY A 281 -17.39 -10.62 2.08
CA GLY A 281 -16.27 -11.50 2.43
C GLY A 281 -15.07 -10.71 3.01
N PRO A 282 -13.95 -11.40 3.27
CA PRO A 282 -12.81 -10.85 3.99
C PRO A 282 -11.94 -9.87 3.18
N GLY A 283 -11.86 -10.03 1.85
CA GLY A 283 -10.88 -9.34 1.01
C GLY A 283 -11.07 -9.61 -0.48
N ASN A 284 -10.74 -10.83 -0.88
CA ASN A 284 -10.71 -11.27 -2.27
C ASN A 284 -12.11 -11.29 -2.93
N PRO A 285 -12.28 -10.71 -4.15
CA PRO A 285 -13.50 -10.79 -4.94
C PRO A 285 -14.09 -12.18 -5.13
N ASP A 286 -13.26 -13.21 -5.27
CA ASP A 286 -13.71 -14.59 -5.50
C ASP A 286 -14.37 -15.22 -4.27
N LEU A 287 -14.23 -14.58 -3.10
CA LEU A 287 -14.92 -14.95 -1.87
C LEU A 287 -16.29 -14.29 -1.73
N LEU A 288 -16.71 -13.48 -2.71
CA LEU A 288 -18.10 -13.04 -2.80
C LEU A 288 -19.01 -14.22 -3.07
N THR A 289 -20.13 -14.26 -2.35
CA THR A 289 -21.19 -15.17 -2.74
C THR A 289 -21.74 -14.75 -4.11
N ARG A 290 -22.15 -15.71 -4.93
CA ARG A 290 -22.79 -15.42 -6.23
C ARG A 290 -24.01 -14.51 -6.08
N ALA A 291 -24.69 -14.57 -4.93
CA ALA A 291 -25.81 -13.70 -4.60
C ALA A 291 -25.35 -12.26 -4.33
N ALA A 292 -24.30 -12.06 -3.51
CA ALA A 292 -23.74 -10.74 -3.25
C ALA A 292 -23.21 -10.09 -4.53
N TYR A 293 -22.51 -10.84 -5.38
CA TYR A 293 -22.06 -10.36 -6.69
C TYR A 293 -23.22 -9.89 -7.57
N LYS A 294 -24.28 -10.71 -7.71
CA LYS A 294 -25.49 -10.32 -8.46
C LYS A 294 -26.17 -9.08 -7.87
N ALA A 295 -26.22 -8.95 -6.55
CA ALA A 295 -26.77 -7.77 -5.88
C ALA A 295 -25.98 -6.52 -6.27
N ILE A 296 -24.65 -6.55 -6.18
CA ILE A 296 -23.76 -5.46 -6.61
C ILE A 296 -24.02 -5.07 -8.06
N GLN A 297 -24.13 -6.04 -8.97
CA GLN A 297 -24.41 -5.78 -10.39
C GLN A 297 -25.78 -5.13 -10.64
N SER A 298 -26.76 -5.40 -9.78
CA SER A 298 -28.13 -4.89 -9.89
C SER A 298 -28.38 -3.56 -9.18
N ALA A 299 -27.39 -3.01 -8.48
CA ALA A 299 -27.56 -1.84 -7.64
C ALA A 299 -27.70 -0.55 -8.45
N ASP A 300 -28.59 0.33 -8.01
CA ASP A 300 -28.64 1.74 -8.41
C ASP A 300 -27.82 2.60 -7.44
N LEU A 301 -27.79 2.21 -6.16
CA LEU A 301 -27.07 2.87 -5.08
C LEU A 301 -26.30 1.84 -4.24
N ILE A 302 -25.01 2.05 -4.06
CA ILE A 302 -24.13 1.25 -3.21
C ILE A 302 -23.75 2.07 -1.97
N LEU A 303 -23.95 1.48 -0.79
CA LEU A 303 -23.56 2.03 0.49
C LEU A 303 -22.47 1.13 1.09
N ALA A 304 -21.24 1.60 1.22
CA ALA A 304 -20.11 0.80 1.70
C ALA A 304 -19.47 1.40 2.96
N ASP A 305 -18.95 0.55 3.85
CA ASP A 305 -18.05 1.01 4.92
C ASP A 305 -16.64 1.25 4.37
N LYS A 306 -15.82 2.04 5.09
CA LYS A 306 -14.39 2.20 4.81
C LYS A 306 -13.65 0.86 4.71
N LEU A 307 -14.09 -0.15 5.46
CA LEU A 307 -13.45 -1.45 5.55
C LEU A 307 -13.71 -2.37 4.34
N VAL A 308 -14.59 -2.00 3.42
CA VAL A 308 -14.84 -2.80 2.21
C VAL A 308 -13.60 -2.73 1.30
N PRO A 309 -13.00 -3.87 0.91
CA PRO A 309 -11.79 -3.90 0.09
C PRO A 309 -11.99 -3.25 -1.29
N ALA A 310 -10.97 -2.55 -1.79
CA ALA A 310 -11.01 -1.89 -3.11
C ALA A 310 -11.36 -2.85 -4.27
N PRO A 311 -10.84 -4.10 -4.34
CA PRO A 311 -11.22 -5.04 -5.39
C PRO A 311 -12.72 -5.38 -5.44
N ILE A 312 -13.44 -5.28 -4.31
CA ILE A 312 -14.89 -5.47 -4.27
C ILE A 312 -15.61 -4.26 -4.88
N LEU A 313 -15.12 -3.06 -4.60
CA LEU A 313 -15.68 -1.82 -5.14
C LEU A 313 -15.46 -1.73 -6.66
N ASP A 314 -14.39 -2.32 -7.19
CA ASP A 314 -14.11 -2.39 -8.64
C ASP A 314 -15.17 -3.19 -9.42
N LEU A 315 -15.92 -4.06 -8.74
CA LEU A 315 -17.02 -4.81 -9.36
C LEU A 315 -18.28 -3.97 -9.53
N VAL A 316 -18.36 -2.81 -8.89
CA VAL A 316 -19.55 -1.95 -8.93
C VAL A 316 -19.74 -1.39 -10.35
N PRO A 317 -20.92 -1.57 -10.96
CA PRO A 317 -21.20 -1.00 -12.28
C PRO A 317 -21.06 0.52 -12.28
N ARG A 318 -20.50 1.09 -13.35
CA ARG A 318 -20.33 2.57 -13.51
C ARG A 318 -21.63 3.37 -13.38
N ARG A 319 -22.79 2.76 -13.63
CA ARG A 319 -24.12 3.39 -13.50
C ARG A 319 -24.56 3.58 -12.04
N ALA A 320 -24.00 2.81 -11.12
CA ALA A 320 -24.41 2.83 -9.71
C ALA A 320 -23.72 3.98 -8.99
N THR A 321 -24.48 4.75 -8.21
CA THR A 321 -23.89 5.74 -7.30
C THR A 321 -23.26 5.01 -6.11
N VAL A 322 -22.07 5.44 -5.67
CA VAL A 322 -21.36 4.83 -4.53
C VAL A 322 -21.18 5.85 -3.42
N HIS A 323 -21.69 5.55 -2.23
CA HIS A 323 -21.39 6.30 -1.01
C HIS A 323 -20.58 5.45 -0.04
N ILE A 324 -19.47 5.99 0.44
CA ILE A 324 -18.58 5.35 1.40
C ILE A 324 -18.66 6.11 2.74
N ALA A 325 -18.90 5.38 3.83
CA ALA A 325 -19.03 5.97 5.16
C ALA A 325 -17.75 6.67 5.62
N ARG A 326 -17.88 7.92 6.06
CA ARG A 326 -16.77 8.72 6.60
C ARG A 326 -16.56 8.43 8.09
N LYS A 327 -15.98 7.28 8.44
CA LYS A 327 -15.68 6.92 9.84
C LYS A 327 -14.35 7.52 10.30
N PHE A 328 -14.40 8.42 11.27
CA PHE A 328 -13.25 8.90 12.05
C PHE A 328 -13.31 8.32 13.48
N PRO A 329 -12.17 8.18 14.18
CA PRO A 329 -12.17 7.86 15.61
C PRO A 329 -13.07 8.85 16.36
N GLY A 330 -14.07 8.35 17.10
CA GLY A 330 -15.05 9.17 17.84
C GLY A 330 -16.33 9.56 17.08
N ASN A 331 -16.45 9.31 15.77
CA ASN A 331 -17.62 9.70 14.96
C ASN A 331 -18.34 8.51 14.27
N ALA A 332 -18.16 7.29 14.80
CA ALA A 332 -18.66 6.07 14.17
C ALA A 332 -20.20 6.00 14.08
N ASP A 333 -20.90 6.53 15.08
CA ASP A 333 -22.37 6.49 15.14
C ASP A 333 -23.00 7.47 14.14
N ARG A 334 -22.50 8.69 14.05
CA ARG A 334 -22.97 9.67 13.05
C ARG A 334 -22.73 9.18 11.62
N ALA A 335 -21.57 8.59 11.33
CA ALA A 335 -21.30 8.02 10.02
C ALA A 335 -22.25 6.86 9.66
N GLN A 336 -22.77 6.16 10.67
CA GLN A 336 -23.80 5.15 10.48
C GLN A 336 -25.18 5.78 10.25
N GLU A 337 -25.54 6.83 10.97
CA GLU A 337 -26.78 7.59 10.73
C GLU A 337 -26.83 8.14 9.29
N GLU A 338 -25.74 8.75 8.81
CA GLU A 338 -25.64 9.27 7.43
C GLU A 338 -25.87 8.16 6.38
N LEU A 339 -25.32 6.95 6.58
CA LEU A 339 -25.58 5.80 5.70
C LEU A 339 -27.06 5.38 5.71
N LEU A 340 -27.69 5.37 6.89
CA LEU A 340 -29.09 5.00 7.04
C LEU A 340 -30.00 6.01 6.32
N GLU A 341 -29.69 7.31 6.45
CA GLU A 341 -30.40 8.40 5.77
C GLU A 341 -30.28 8.31 4.24
N TRP A 342 -29.07 8.11 3.71
CA TRP A 342 -28.87 7.92 2.27
C TRP A 342 -29.59 6.69 1.74
N GLY A 343 -29.58 5.59 2.52
CA GLY A 343 -30.33 4.39 2.19
C GLY A 343 -31.83 4.66 2.10
N LEU A 344 -32.39 5.33 3.11
CA LEU A 344 -33.80 5.66 3.15
C LEU A 344 -34.22 6.59 1.98
N ALA A 345 -33.42 7.62 1.71
CA ALA A 345 -33.66 8.52 0.58
C ALA A 345 -33.63 7.79 -0.77
N GLY A 346 -32.67 6.88 -0.97
CA GLY A 346 -32.61 6.05 -2.17
C GLY A 346 -33.83 5.13 -2.31
N LEU A 347 -34.27 4.51 -1.22
CA LEU A 347 -35.43 3.63 -1.20
C LEU A 347 -36.74 4.37 -1.52
N GLN A 348 -36.90 5.59 -1.01
CA GLN A 348 -38.04 6.46 -1.31
C GLN A 348 -38.08 6.87 -2.79
N GLN A 349 -36.92 6.92 -3.45
CA GLN A 349 -36.82 7.17 -4.90
C GLN A 349 -37.04 5.90 -5.75
N GLY A 350 -37.40 4.76 -5.14
CA GLY A 350 -37.62 3.50 -5.85
C GLY A 350 -36.35 2.75 -6.26
N LYS A 351 -35.18 3.15 -5.76
CA LYS A 351 -33.88 2.57 -6.13
C LYS A 351 -33.65 1.19 -5.51
N VAL A 352 -32.82 0.38 -6.19
CA VAL A 352 -32.17 -0.80 -5.62
C VAL A 352 -30.93 -0.34 -4.84
N VAL A 353 -31.05 -0.33 -3.51
CA VAL A 353 -29.98 0.05 -2.59
C VAL A 353 -29.28 -1.21 -2.10
N VAL A 354 -27.95 -1.25 -2.23
CA VAL A 354 -27.11 -2.35 -1.77
C VAL A 354 -26.12 -1.84 -0.74
N ARG A 355 -26.28 -2.28 0.51
CA ARG A 355 -25.40 -1.99 1.64
C ARG A 355 -24.34 -3.09 1.75
N ILE A 356 -23.13 -2.81 1.30
CA ILE A 356 -21.99 -3.73 1.36
C ILE A 356 -21.30 -3.61 2.72
N LYS A 357 -21.08 -4.75 3.38
CA LYS A 357 -20.43 -4.85 4.69
C LYS A 357 -19.27 -5.83 4.59
N GLN A 358 -18.11 -5.49 5.15
CA GLN A 358 -16.97 -6.42 5.16
C GLN A 358 -17.30 -7.67 5.99
N GLY A 359 -16.88 -8.83 5.49
CA GLY A 359 -17.16 -10.12 6.13
C GLY A 359 -18.64 -10.50 5.99
N ASP A 360 -19.26 -10.85 7.12
CA ASP A 360 -20.68 -11.20 7.19
C ASP A 360 -21.50 -10.07 7.85
N PRO A 361 -22.71 -9.73 7.36
CA PRO A 361 -23.52 -8.65 7.92
C PRO A 361 -23.86 -8.79 9.41
N TYR A 362 -23.99 -10.01 9.92
CA TYR A 362 -24.49 -10.29 11.27
C TYR A 362 -23.40 -10.67 12.28
N ILE A 363 -22.16 -10.93 11.84
CA ILE A 363 -21.03 -11.17 12.75
C ILE A 363 -20.29 -9.86 12.97
N TYR A 364 -20.57 -9.20 14.11
CA TYR A 364 -19.97 -7.91 14.52
C TYR A 364 -20.10 -6.76 13.49
N GLY A 365 -20.94 -6.92 12.46
CA GLY A 365 -21.17 -5.92 11.42
C GLY A 365 -22.28 -4.91 11.71
N ARG A 366 -23.03 -5.01 12.82
CA ARG A 366 -24.24 -4.21 13.12
C ARG A 366 -25.39 -4.38 12.11
N GLY A 367 -25.40 -5.43 11.28
CA GLY A 367 -26.44 -5.64 10.27
C GLY A 367 -27.84 -5.80 10.84
N GLY A 368 -28.00 -6.32 12.08
CA GLY A 368 -29.30 -6.41 12.74
C GLY A 368 -29.92 -5.06 13.11
N GLU A 369 -29.08 -4.07 13.45
CA GLU A 369 -29.52 -2.69 13.71
C GLU A 369 -30.02 -2.04 12.41
N GLU A 370 -29.21 -2.13 11.35
CA GLU A 370 -29.59 -1.64 10.01
C GLU A 370 -30.86 -2.33 9.51
N TYR A 371 -31.00 -3.64 9.73
CA TYR A 371 -32.21 -4.39 9.38
C TYR A 371 -33.47 -3.84 10.06
N THR A 372 -33.38 -3.63 11.37
CA THR A 372 -34.49 -3.11 12.18
C THR A 372 -34.87 -1.70 11.77
N PHE A 373 -33.88 -0.85 11.49
CA PHE A 373 -34.08 0.52 11.03
C PHE A 373 -34.87 0.57 9.71
N PHE A 374 -34.43 -0.14 8.67
CA PHE A 374 -35.15 -0.08 7.38
C PHE A 374 -36.53 -0.71 7.48
N ARG A 375 -36.67 -1.79 8.27
CA ARG A 375 -37.98 -2.43 8.52
C ARG A 375 -38.96 -1.48 9.19
N SER A 376 -38.54 -0.68 10.18
CA SER A 376 -39.42 0.28 10.84
C SER A 376 -39.89 1.40 9.90
N HIS A 377 -39.14 1.66 8.83
CA HIS A 377 -39.49 2.62 7.77
C HIS A 377 -40.22 1.97 6.58
N GLY A 378 -40.70 0.73 6.73
CA GLY A 378 -41.52 0.05 5.72
C GLY A 378 -40.75 -0.67 4.61
N PHE A 379 -39.42 -0.75 4.71
CA PHE A 379 -38.56 -1.45 3.74
C PHE A 379 -37.91 -2.68 4.39
N VAL A 380 -38.37 -3.88 4.06
CA VAL A 380 -37.81 -5.12 4.61
C VAL A 380 -36.52 -5.49 3.87
N PRO A 381 -35.34 -5.51 4.52
CA PRO A 381 -34.10 -5.82 3.82
C PRO A 381 -33.95 -7.28 3.47
N THR A 382 -33.38 -7.55 2.30
CA THR A 382 -32.84 -8.87 1.98
C THR A 382 -31.42 -8.95 2.51
N VAL A 383 -31.11 -9.94 3.35
CA VAL A 383 -29.74 -10.12 3.87
C VAL A 383 -29.06 -11.26 3.13
N LEU A 384 -27.90 -10.97 2.54
CA LEU A 384 -27.06 -11.93 1.85
C LEU A 384 -25.82 -12.20 2.69
N PRO A 385 -25.55 -13.47 3.05
CA PRO A 385 -24.41 -13.81 3.88
C PRO A 385 -23.10 -13.50 3.15
N GLY A 386 -22.05 -13.27 3.93
CA GLY A 386 -20.69 -13.19 3.44
C GLY A 386 -19.78 -14.16 4.18
N ILE A 387 -18.63 -14.46 3.59
CA ILE A 387 -17.61 -15.26 4.29
C ILE A 387 -17.02 -14.41 5.41
N THR A 388 -17.18 -14.86 6.66
CA THR A 388 -16.68 -14.11 7.83
C THR A 388 -15.17 -14.25 7.99
N SER A 389 -14.49 -13.13 8.22
CA SER A 389 -13.05 -13.11 8.53
C SER A 389 -12.72 -13.93 9.78
N ALA A 390 -13.66 -14.08 10.70
CA ALA A 390 -13.47 -14.85 11.93
C ALA A 390 -13.15 -16.33 11.68
N LEU A 391 -13.57 -16.89 10.55
CA LEU A 391 -13.31 -18.29 10.20
C LEU A 391 -12.41 -18.42 8.97
N SER A 392 -12.51 -17.49 8.01
CA SER A 392 -11.70 -17.54 6.81
C SER A 392 -10.27 -17.05 7.02
N ALA A 393 -10.03 -16.05 7.86
CA ALA A 393 -8.66 -15.59 8.10
C ALA A 393 -7.79 -16.69 8.75
N PRO A 394 -8.24 -17.39 9.82
CA PRO A 394 -7.52 -18.55 10.33
C PRO A 394 -7.26 -19.59 9.23
N LEU A 395 -8.27 -19.91 8.41
CA LEU A 395 -8.13 -20.87 7.31
C LEU A 395 -7.01 -20.47 6.34
N PHE A 396 -6.96 -19.20 5.89
CA PHE A 396 -5.92 -18.71 4.99
C PHE A 396 -4.53 -18.61 5.63
N ALA A 397 -4.48 -18.62 6.96
CA ALA A 397 -3.25 -18.75 7.73
C ALA A 397 -2.95 -20.21 8.13
N ALA A 398 -3.60 -21.21 7.52
CA ALA A 398 -3.44 -22.62 7.91
C ALA A 398 -3.69 -22.88 9.41
N ILE A 399 -4.62 -22.16 10.02
CA ILE A 399 -5.07 -22.35 11.40
C ILE A 399 -6.50 -22.89 11.35
N PRO A 400 -6.71 -24.19 11.55
CA PRO A 400 -8.07 -24.75 11.56
C PRO A 400 -8.81 -24.24 12.80
N ALA A 401 -10.02 -23.73 12.64
CA ALA A 401 -10.80 -23.22 13.77
C ALA A 401 -11.06 -24.34 14.82
N THR A 402 -11.27 -25.57 14.36
CA THR A 402 -11.39 -26.78 15.18
C THR A 402 -10.43 -27.85 14.70
N HIS A 403 -9.88 -28.64 15.63
CA HIS A 403 -9.08 -29.81 15.29
C HIS A 403 -9.24 -30.90 16.36
N ARG A 404 -9.47 -32.15 15.94
CA ARG A 404 -9.69 -33.26 16.87
C ARG A 404 -8.52 -33.40 17.85
N GLY A 405 -8.84 -33.51 19.14
CA GLY A 405 -7.84 -33.64 20.21
C GLY A 405 -7.08 -32.35 20.55
N VAL A 406 -7.37 -31.23 19.88
CA VAL A 406 -6.69 -29.95 20.10
C VAL A 406 -7.69 -28.82 20.38
N ALA A 407 -8.71 -28.66 19.53
CA ALA A 407 -9.75 -27.65 19.70
C ALA A 407 -11.12 -28.19 19.29
N ASP A 408 -12.03 -28.34 20.24
CA ASP A 408 -13.42 -28.82 20.05
C ASP A 408 -14.46 -27.69 20.11
N GLN A 409 -14.02 -26.48 20.45
CA GLN A 409 -14.86 -25.28 20.53
C GLN A 409 -14.20 -24.10 19.82
N VAL A 410 -15.03 -23.26 19.20
CA VAL A 410 -14.62 -21.97 18.64
C VAL A 410 -15.44 -20.86 19.28
N LEU A 411 -14.76 -19.85 19.81
CA LEU A 411 -15.39 -18.66 20.35
C LEU A 411 -14.99 -17.44 19.54
N ILE A 412 -15.97 -16.78 18.93
CA ILE A 412 -15.76 -15.51 18.21
C ILE A 412 -16.19 -14.39 19.14
N CYS A 413 -15.26 -13.49 19.45
CA CYS A 413 -15.52 -12.33 20.29
C CYS A 413 -14.89 -11.06 19.73
N THR A 414 -15.33 -9.91 20.25
CA THR A 414 -14.72 -8.62 19.94
C THR A 414 -13.69 -8.27 21.01
N GLY A 415 -12.55 -7.71 20.62
CA GLY A 415 -11.56 -7.11 21.53
C GLY A 415 -11.90 -5.69 21.97
N THR A 416 -13.04 -5.14 21.54
CA THR A 416 -13.55 -3.82 21.94
C THR A 416 -14.81 -3.93 22.78
N GLY A 417 -14.77 -3.38 24.00
CA GLY A 417 -15.95 -3.16 24.83
C GLY A 417 -16.82 -2.00 24.33
N ARG A 418 -18.09 -1.96 24.78
CA ARG A 418 -18.99 -0.82 24.50
C ARG A 418 -18.41 0.45 25.12
N LYS A 419 -18.48 1.58 24.39
CA LYS A 419 -18.02 2.91 24.85
C LYS A 419 -16.57 2.95 25.34
N GLY A 420 -15.70 2.09 24.79
CA GLY A 420 -14.28 2.07 25.14
C GLY A 420 -13.96 1.47 26.52
N ALA A 421 -14.91 0.79 27.16
CA ALA A 421 -14.64 0.03 28.38
C ALA A 421 -13.66 -1.14 28.11
N PRO A 422 -12.83 -1.52 29.10
CA PRO A 422 -12.03 -2.75 29.03
C PRO A 422 -12.96 -3.94 28.81
N LEU A 423 -12.60 -4.82 27.86
CA LEU A 423 -13.34 -6.06 27.66
C LEU A 423 -13.00 -7.01 28.81
N ASP A 424 -14.00 -7.69 29.36
CA ASP A 424 -13.77 -8.87 30.19
C ASP A 424 -13.54 -10.09 29.27
N PRO A 425 -12.30 -10.60 29.12
CA PRO A 425 -12.04 -11.70 28.19
C PRO A 425 -12.70 -13.00 28.68
N PRO A 426 -13.00 -13.96 27.80
CA PRO A 426 -13.57 -15.24 28.21
C PRO A 426 -12.60 -16.05 29.08
N GLU A 427 -13.14 -16.95 29.90
CA GLU A 427 -12.34 -17.91 30.68
C GLU A 427 -11.43 -18.79 29.80
N PHE A 428 -10.29 -19.20 30.34
CA PHE A 428 -9.37 -20.10 29.64
C PHE A 428 -9.94 -21.52 29.57
N VAL A 429 -10.01 -22.07 28.35
CA VAL A 429 -10.33 -23.48 28.09
C VAL A 429 -9.30 -24.01 27.10
N ALA A 430 -8.52 -25.01 27.51
CA ALA A 430 -7.40 -25.51 26.72
C ALA A 430 -7.81 -26.08 25.34
N SER A 431 -9.03 -26.59 25.22
CA SER A 431 -9.62 -27.13 23.97
C SER A 431 -10.41 -26.09 23.16
N ARG A 432 -10.25 -24.79 23.43
CA ARG A 432 -10.98 -23.72 22.74
C ARG A 432 -10.04 -22.91 21.86
N THR A 433 -10.43 -22.70 20.61
CA THR A 433 -9.86 -21.66 19.75
C THR A 433 -10.68 -20.39 19.92
N ILE A 434 -10.03 -19.27 20.18
CA ILE A 434 -10.66 -17.97 20.33
C ILE A 434 -10.24 -17.09 19.16
N VAL A 435 -11.22 -16.44 18.52
CA VAL A 435 -10.98 -15.47 17.45
C VAL A 435 -11.51 -14.11 17.91
N LEU A 436 -10.57 -13.21 18.20
CA LEU A 436 -10.80 -11.86 18.71
C LEU A 436 -10.73 -10.86 17.56
N LEU A 437 -11.90 -10.41 17.10
CA LEU A 437 -12.06 -9.34 16.09
C LEU A 437 -11.82 -7.97 16.73
N MET A 438 -11.36 -6.98 15.97
CA MET A 438 -11.21 -5.58 16.45
C MET A 438 -10.37 -5.48 17.74
N SER A 439 -9.28 -6.26 17.82
CA SER A 439 -8.48 -6.45 19.03
C SER A 439 -7.14 -5.70 19.02
N LEU A 440 -6.55 -5.49 17.84
CA LEU A 440 -5.14 -5.05 17.73
C LEU A 440 -4.86 -3.64 18.30
N HIS A 441 -5.77 -2.69 18.14
CA HIS A 441 -5.62 -1.33 18.67
C HIS A 441 -5.55 -1.22 20.22
N ARG A 442 -5.87 -2.31 20.94
CA ARG A 442 -5.78 -2.43 22.41
C ARG A 442 -5.13 -3.76 22.81
N LEU A 443 -4.20 -4.24 21.99
CA LEU A 443 -3.62 -5.56 22.15
C LEU A 443 -2.97 -5.74 23.52
N GLU A 444 -2.21 -4.77 24.00
CA GLU A 444 -1.51 -4.84 25.30
C GLU A 444 -2.47 -5.08 26.46
N ALA A 445 -3.47 -4.22 26.64
CA ALA A 445 -4.48 -4.36 27.69
C ALA A 445 -5.30 -5.67 27.57
N LEU A 446 -5.54 -6.14 26.33
CA LEU A 446 -6.21 -7.41 26.08
C LEU A 446 -5.35 -8.61 26.54
N ILE A 447 -4.05 -8.59 26.23
CA ILE A 447 -3.11 -9.64 26.64
C ILE A 447 -2.93 -9.66 28.16
N GLU A 448 -2.80 -8.51 28.80
CA GLU A 448 -2.77 -8.41 30.27
C GLU A 448 -4.01 -9.04 30.90
N SER A 449 -5.19 -8.74 30.36
CA SER A 449 -6.46 -9.29 30.84
C SER A 449 -6.56 -10.80 30.63
N LEU A 450 -6.06 -11.33 29.50
CA LEU A 450 -6.00 -12.77 29.25
C LEU A 450 -5.06 -13.47 30.23
N VAL A 451 -3.86 -12.93 30.46
CA VAL A 451 -2.90 -13.49 31.43
C VAL A 451 -3.49 -13.47 32.84
N ALA A 452 -4.17 -12.38 33.24
CA ALA A 452 -4.86 -12.28 34.53
C ALA A 452 -5.97 -13.34 34.70
N LYS A 453 -6.57 -13.81 33.60
CA LYS A 453 -7.57 -14.90 33.59
C LYS A 453 -6.96 -16.31 33.49
N GLY A 454 -5.63 -16.44 33.62
CA GLY A 454 -4.96 -17.73 33.68
C GLY A 454 -4.62 -18.34 32.32
N TYR A 455 -4.56 -17.54 31.25
CA TYR A 455 -4.05 -18.01 29.96
C TYR A 455 -2.53 -18.24 30.07
N PRO A 456 -2.02 -19.43 29.66
CA PRO A 456 -0.58 -19.70 29.68
C PRO A 456 0.19 -18.72 28.77
N THR A 457 1.36 -18.26 29.22
CA THR A 457 2.19 -17.30 28.48
C THR A 457 2.81 -17.91 27.22
N ASP A 458 3.04 -19.21 27.20
CA ASP A 458 3.55 -19.99 26.07
C ASP A 458 2.46 -20.44 25.09
N LEU A 459 1.18 -20.14 25.39
CA LEU A 459 0.04 -20.47 24.54
C LEU A 459 0.21 -19.81 23.17
N PRO A 460 0.09 -20.57 22.07
CA PRO A 460 0.29 -20.02 20.74
C PRO A 460 -0.84 -19.08 20.32
N VAL A 461 -0.45 -18.01 19.64
CA VAL A 461 -1.36 -17.02 19.07
C VAL A 461 -0.91 -16.63 17.67
N ALA A 462 -1.85 -16.12 16.87
CA ALA A 462 -1.55 -15.56 15.57
C ALA A 462 -2.29 -14.24 15.36
N VAL A 463 -1.59 -13.22 14.87
CA VAL A 463 -2.18 -11.97 14.39
C VAL A 463 -2.34 -12.07 12.88
N LEU A 464 -3.58 -11.95 12.41
CA LEU A 464 -3.95 -12.13 11.01
C LEU A 464 -4.49 -10.80 10.48
N GLU A 465 -3.77 -10.22 9.53
CA GLU A 465 -4.05 -8.90 8.97
C GLU A 465 -4.38 -9.02 7.49
N ARG A 466 -5.37 -8.23 7.05
CA ARG A 466 -5.78 -8.11 5.64
C ARG A 466 -6.02 -9.48 4.96
N ALA A 467 -6.71 -10.36 5.68
CA ALA A 467 -6.95 -11.72 5.23
C ALA A 467 -7.55 -11.78 3.82
N SER A 468 -7.04 -12.68 2.99
CA SER A 468 -7.32 -12.85 1.55
C SER A 468 -6.95 -11.69 0.62
N CYS A 469 -6.37 -10.60 1.13
CA CYS A 469 -5.82 -9.56 0.27
C CYS A 469 -4.39 -9.92 -0.18
N PRO A 470 -3.91 -9.42 -1.33
CA PRO A 470 -2.54 -9.67 -1.78
C PRO A 470 -1.45 -9.27 -0.77
N ASP A 471 -1.76 -8.32 0.11
CA ASP A 471 -0.92 -7.83 1.20
C ASP A 471 -1.33 -8.40 2.57
N GLN A 472 -1.93 -9.60 2.60
CA GLN A 472 -2.18 -10.35 3.82
C GLN A 472 -0.88 -10.52 4.63
N ARG A 473 -0.98 -10.43 5.95
CA ARG A 473 0.13 -10.71 6.85
C ARG A 473 -0.29 -11.63 8.00
N VAL A 474 0.55 -12.61 8.30
CA VAL A 474 0.36 -13.56 9.40
C VAL A 474 1.57 -13.47 10.32
N ILE A 475 1.36 -13.08 11.57
CA ILE A 475 2.39 -13.07 12.62
C ILE A 475 2.07 -14.20 13.58
N ARG A 476 2.90 -15.25 13.61
CA ARG A 476 2.74 -16.40 14.52
C ARG A 476 3.68 -16.27 15.71
N THR A 477 3.14 -16.41 16.91
CA THR A 477 3.90 -16.20 18.15
C THR A 477 3.19 -16.83 19.35
N THR A 478 3.47 -16.35 20.56
CA THR A 478 2.83 -16.75 21.82
C THR A 478 2.25 -15.54 22.55
N ILE A 479 1.40 -15.78 23.55
CA ILE A 479 0.86 -14.73 24.45
C ILE A 479 1.99 -13.84 24.99
N GLN A 480 3.12 -14.44 25.38
CA GLN A 480 4.28 -13.71 25.92
C GLN A 480 4.92 -12.70 24.94
N HIS A 481 4.83 -12.96 23.64
CA HIS A 481 5.63 -12.23 22.64
C HIS A 481 4.81 -11.41 21.66
N VAL A 482 3.48 -11.57 21.65
CA VAL A 482 2.61 -10.96 20.64
C VAL A 482 2.62 -9.43 20.64
N CYS A 483 2.71 -8.78 21.81
CA CYS A 483 2.80 -7.31 21.86
C CYS A 483 4.09 -6.81 21.22
N ALA A 484 5.23 -7.41 21.58
CA ALA A 484 6.52 -7.06 21.01
C ALA A 484 6.59 -7.34 19.51
N ALA A 485 6.03 -8.46 19.05
CA ALA A 485 5.99 -8.80 17.64
C ALA A 485 5.17 -7.79 16.82
N VAL A 486 4.01 -7.34 17.33
CA VAL A 486 3.19 -6.33 16.64
C VAL A 486 3.83 -4.94 16.70
N GLU A 487 4.54 -4.60 17.77
CA GLU A 487 5.28 -3.34 17.87
C GLU A 487 6.45 -3.28 16.87
N GLU A 488 7.22 -4.36 16.75
CA GLU A 488 8.37 -4.43 15.84
C GLU A 488 7.96 -4.49 14.36
N GLU A 489 6.96 -5.29 14.03
CA GLU A 489 6.49 -5.45 12.65
C GLU A 489 5.50 -4.35 12.22
N GLY A 490 4.99 -3.55 13.17
CA GLY A 490 3.89 -2.62 12.98
C GLY A 490 2.53 -3.31 12.81
N SER A 491 1.45 -2.55 12.60
CA SER A 491 0.10 -3.08 12.35
C SER A 491 -0.49 -2.62 11.02
N ARG A 492 -1.18 -3.53 10.33
CA ARG A 492 -1.91 -3.31 9.07
C ARG A 492 -3.39 -3.67 9.25
N PRO A 493 -4.25 -2.73 9.64
CA PRO A 493 -5.68 -3.00 9.77
C PRO A 493 -6.34 -3.25 8.39
N PRO A 494 -7.46 -3.99 8.33
CA PRO A 494 -8.09 -4.70 9.44
C PRO A 494 -7.34 -5.98 9.83
N GLY A 495 -7.26 -6.25 11.13
CA GLY A 495 -6.65 -7.47 11.66
C GLY A 495 -7.38 -8.05 12.87
N LEU A 496 -7.14 -9.34 13.12
CA LEU A 496 -7.71 -10.09 14.23
C LEU A 496 -6.64 -10.93 14.93
N LEU A 497 -6.94 -11.35 16.16
CA LEU A 497 -6.08 -12.20 16.97
C LEU A 497 -6.73 -13.58 17.14
N VAL A 498 -6.01 -14.64 16.81
CA VAL A 498 -6.40 -16.03 17.08
C VAL A 498 -5.59 -16.54 18.26
N VAL A 499 -6.26 -17.12 19.25
CA VAL A 499 -5.65 -17.61 20.49
C VAL A 499 -6.04 -19.06 20.70
N GLY A 500 -5.06 -19.93 20.96
CA GLY A 500 -5.29 -21.33 21.31
C GLY A 500 -4.40 -22.30 20.57
N ASN A 501 -4.38 -23.55 21.03
CA ASN A 501 -3.48 -24.60 20.54
C ASN A 501 -3.65 -24.91 19.05
N ALA A 502 -4.80 -24.59 18.45
CA ALA A 502 -5.04 -24.72 17.03
C ALA A 502 -4.02 -23.97 16.15
N CYS A 503 -3.43 -22.88 16.65
CA CYS A 503 -2.44 -22.06 15.93
C CYS A 503 -1.16 -22.82 15.54
N ARG A 504 -0.85 -23.95 16.20
CA ARG A 504 0.34 -24.78 15.93
C ARG A 504 0.05 -26.09 15.19
N VAL A 505 -1.21 -26.39 14.88
CA VAL A 505 -1.58 -27.72 14.36
C VAL A 505 -0.99 -28.01 12.98
N LEU A 506 -1.00 -27.04 12.07
CA LEU A 506 -0.51 -27.19 10.70
C LEU A 506 0.80 -26.44 10.46
N SER A 507 1.39 -25.84 11.50
CA SER A 507 2.58 -25.02 11.39
C SER A 507 3.41 -25.15 12.66
N ASP A 508 4.66 -25.60 12.51
CA ASP A 508 5.62 -25.71 13.59
C ASP A 508 6.68 -24.62 13.48
N TYR A 509 6.99 -23.96 14.59
CA TYR A 509 7.93 -22.85 14.64
C TYR A 509 8.66 -22.79 15.97
N SER A 510 9.99 -22.64 15.91
CA SER A 510 10.88 -22.58 17.07
C SER A 510 11.42 -21.18 17.37
N GLN A 511 11.12 -20.21 16.51
CA GLN A 511 11.52 -18.80 16.67
C GLN A 511 10.56 -18.03 17.60
N ARG A 512 11.01 -16.87 18.09
CA ARG A 512 10.22 -15.99 18.98
C ARG A 512 8.92 -15.52 18.32
N TRP A 513 8.97 -15.17 17.04
CA TRP A 513 7.82 -15.07 16.13
C TRP A 513 8.28 -15.32 14.69
N ILE A 514 7.32 -15.57 13.81
CA ILE A 514 7.48 -15.68 12.36
C ILE A 514 6.48 -14.75 11.68
N VAL A 515 6.90 -14.11 10.59
CA VAL A 515 6.04 -13.30 9.73
C VAL A 515 5.94 -13.94 8.35
N GLU A 516 4.71 -14.17 7.90
CA GLU A 516 4.39 -14.59 6.54
C GLU A 516 3.66 -13.44 5.84
N GLU A 517 4.10 -13.12 4.63
CA GLU A 517 3.57 -12.02 3.81
C GLU A 517 2.95 -12.58 2.53
N GLY A 518 1.81 -12.01 2.16
CA GLY A 518 1.09 -12.32 0.93
C GLY A 518 -0.04 -13.34 1.07
N PHE A 519 -0.94 -13.31 0.08
CA PHE A 519 -1.97 -14.34 -0.11
C PHE A 519 -2.04 -14.73 -1.58
N HIS A 520 -1.83 -16.03 -1.84
CA HIS A 520 -1.86 -16.62 -3.19
C HIS A 520 -2.82 -17.82 -3.30
N GLY A 521 -3.60 -18.10 -2.26
CA GLY A 521 -4.34 -19.36 -2.13
C GLY A 521 -5.48 -19.56 -3.13
N LEU A 522 -5.81 -18.56 -3.94
CA LEU A 522 -6.91 -18.59 -4.91
C LEU A 522 -6.46 -18.27 -6.34
N ASP A 523 -5.19 -17.90 -6.55
CA ASP A 523 -4.70 -17.40 -7.84
C ASP A 523 -4.73 -18.48 -8.95
N ASP A 524 -4.64 -19.76 -8.55
CA ASP A 524 -4.64 -20.92 -9.46
C ASP A 524 -6.04 -21.53 -9.69
N LEU A 525 -7.10 -20.97 -9.08
CA LEU A 525 -8.47 -21.48 -9.27
C LEU A 525 -8.97 -21.21 -10.70
N GLY A 526 -8.72 -22.17 -11.59
CA GLY A 526 -9.03 -22.08 -13.02
C GLY A 526 -7.81 -22.16 -13.94
N ALA A 527 -6.60 -22.28 -13.37
CA ALA A 527 -5.43 -22.69 -14.12
C ALA A 527 -5.46 -24.22 -14.29
N ASP A 528 -5.56 -24.69 -15.53
CA ASP A 528 -5.39 -26.10 -15.86
C ASP A 528 -4.01 -26.57 -15.41
N GLY A 529 -3.98 -27.34 -14.31
CA GLY A 529 -2.98 -28.36 -14.02
C GLY A 529 -1.58 -27.87 -13.66
N GLU A 530 -1.07 -28.42 -12.57
CA GLU A 530 0.35 -28.49 -12.26
C GLU A 530 1.19 -28.71 -13.53
N LEU A 531 2.08 -27.76 -13.83
CA LEU A 531 3.20 -27.96 -14.73
C LEU A 531 4.01 -29.15 -14.21
N GLN A 532 3.74 -30.35 -14.74
CA GLN A 532 4.55 -31.53 -14.52
C GLN A 532 5.98 -31.21 -14.95
N LEU A 533 6.85 -30.98 -13.95
CA LEU A 533 8.28 -30.67 -14.08
C LEU A 533 9.04 -31.67 -14.96
N SER A 534 8.51 -32.88 -15.18
CA SER A 534 9.06 -33.88 -16.10
C SER A 534 8.97 -33.48 -17.57
N LYS A 535 8.00 -32.64 -17.98
CA LYS A 535 7.85 -32.20 -19.38
C LYS A 535 8.75 -31.02 -19.75
N LEU A 536 9.20 -30.22 -18.76
CA LEU A 536 10.11 -29.09 -19.01
C LEU A 536 11.51 -29.56 -19.42
N GLY A 537 11.95 -30.74 -18.95
CA GLY A 537 13.25 -31.31 -19.32
C GLY A 537 13.37 -31.59 -20.82
N ASP A 538 12.30 -32.09 -21.44
CA ASP A 538 12.26 -32.42 -22.87
C ASP A 538 12.14 -31.18 -23.76
N GLU A 539 11.47 -30.12 -23.30
CA GLU A 539 11.39 -28.84 -24.04
C GLU A 539 12.68 -28.04 -23.94
N VAL A 540 13.36 -28.03 -22.79
CA VAL A 540 14.66 -27.36 -22.64
C VAL A 540 15.75 -28.06 -23.46
N ALA A 541 15.70 -29.40 -23.58
CA ALA A 541 16.61 -30.16 -24.45
C ALA A 541 16.40 -29.87 -25.95
N LYS A 542 15.18 -29.55 -26.38
CA LYS A 542 14.87 -29.16 -27.76
C LYS A 542 15.27 -27.72 -28.12
N ILE A 543 15.37 -26.83 -27.13
CA ILE A 543 15.79 -25.44 -27.33
C ILE A 543 17.32 -25.31 -27.28
N ALA A 544 18.02 -26.30 -26.71
CA ALA A 544 19.49 -26.34 -26.60
C ALA A 544 20.20 -27.07 -27.76
N ALA A 545 19.45 -27.69 -28.68
CA ALA A 545 19.93 -28.28 -29.93
C ALA A 545 19.59 -27.35 -31.10
#